data_AF-A0A2X2TBN0-F1
#
_entry.id   AF-A0A2X2TBN0-F1
#
_cell.length_a   1.000
_cell.length_b   1.000
_cell.length_c   1.000
_cell.angle_alpha   90.00
_cell.angle_beta   90.00
_cell.angle_gamma   90.00
#
_symmetry.space_group_name_H-M   'P 1'
#
loop_
_entity.id
_entity.type
_entity.pdbx_description
1 polymer ?
#
loop_
_entity_poly.entity_id
_entity_poly.type
_entity_poly.pdbx_seq_one_letter_code
_entity_poly.pdbx_strand_id
1 'polypeptide(L)'
;MDISLQPAVEAFYTTQFAGDMPAVHGNTALTLLQAWSEDDFVRVQENLIGHLVTQKRLKLSPTLFLATTEDEMEVVSLCNLTGEVVIERIGTPQRTVLSASLSDFLNALTPQVI
;
A
#
# COMPACT_ATOMS: atom_id res chain seq x y z
N MET A 1 8.80 -18.43 -1.70
CA MET A 1 7.92 -17.85 -0.64
C MET A 1 6.52 -18.32 -1.02
N ASP A 2 5.77 -18.90 -0.10
CA ASP A 2 4.40 -19.36 -0.38
C ASP A 2 3.45 -18.44 0.38
N ILE A 3 2.86 -17.48 -0.33
CA ILE A 3 1.92 -16.49 0.20
C ILE A 3 0.84 -16.26 -0.85
N SER A 4 -0.41 -16.34 -0.43
CA SER A 4 -1.54 -15.87 -1.25
C SER A 4 -1.75 -14.40 -0.96
N LEU A 5 -1.77 -13.57 -1.99
CA LEU A 5 -2.05 -12.15 -1.86
C LEU A 5 -3.56 -11.92 -1.77
N GLN A 6 -3.95 -10.81 -1.13
CA GLN A 6 -5.33 -10.33 -1.16
C GLN A 6 -5.72 -9.97 -2.60
N PRO A 7 -6.84 -10.47 -3.15
CA PRO A 7 -7.27 -10.14 -4.52
C PRO A 7 -7.40 -8.64 -4.78
N ALA A 8 -7.72 -7.86 -3.75
CA ALA A 8 -7.83 -6.41 -3.84
C ALA A 8 -6.51 -5.74 -4.26
N VAL A 9 -5.35 -6.28 -3.85
CA VAL A 9 -4.04 -5.70 -4.21
C VAL A 9 -3.68 -6.01 -5.67
N GLU A 10 -4.09 -7.17 -6.16
CA GLU A 10 -3.90 -7.55 -7.56
C GLU A 10 -4.70 -6.58 -8.42
N ALA A 11 -6.00 -6.43 -8.12
CA ALA A 11 -6.86 -5.48 -8.78
C ALA A 11 -6.29 -4.04 -8.73
N PHE A 12 -5.75 -3.62 -7.59
CA PHE A 12 -5.19 -2.27 -7.43
C PHE A 12 -4.05 -1.97 -8.41
N TYR A 13 -3.13 -2.92 -8.61
CA TYR A 13 -1.98 -2.71 -9.50
C TYR A 13 -2.19 -3.17 -10.94
N THR A 14 -3.25 -3.92 -11.24
CA THR A 14 -3.49 -4.45 -12.60
C THR A 14 -4.75 -3.92 -13.29
N THR A 15 -5.48 -2.98 -12.68
CA THR A 15 -6.67 -2.39 -13.31
C THR A 15 -6.31 -1.40 -14.43
N GLN A 16 -5.24 -0.63 -14.26
CA GLN A 16 -4.84 0.41 -15.20
C GLN A 16 -3.35 0.77 -15.03
N PHE A 17 -2.81 1.45 -16.05
CA PHE A 17 -1.58 2.22 -15.88
C PHE A 17 -1.92 3.66 -15.50
N ALA A 18 -1.23 4.18 -14.49
CA ALA A 18 -1.43 5.53 -14.00
C ALA A 18 -0.15 6.05 -13.34
N GLY A 19 -0.05 7.39 -13.25
CA GLY A 19 0.94 8.02 -12.40
C GLY A 19 0.51 8.00 -10.94
N ASP A 20 1.46 8.30 -10.07
CA ASP A 20 1.19 8.47 -8.66
C ASP A 20 0.17 9.59 -8.43
N MET A 21 -0.75 9.37 -7.49
CA MET A 21 -1.89 10.27 -7.25
C MET A 21 -1.87 10.82 -5.83
N PRO A 22 -1.61 12.12 -5.64
CA PRO A 22 -1.76 12.78 -4.35
C PRO A 22 -3.22 12.78 -3.90
N ALA A 23 -3.44 12.41 -2.65
CA ALA A 23 -4.76 12.35 -2.05
C ALA A 23 -4.68 12.62 -0.54
N VAL A 24 -5.84 12.80 0.07
CA VAL A 24 -6.00 12.91 1.52
C VAL A 24 -7.00 11.87 2.01
N HIS A 25 -6.67 11.17 3.08
CA HIS A 25 -7.59 10.34 3.86
C HIS A 25 -7.81 10.98 5.23
N GLY A 26 -8.98 11.54 5.48
CA GLY A 26 -9.23 12.32 6.71
C GLY A 26 -8.27 13.51 6.81
N ASN A 27 -7.27 13.40 7.69
CA ASN A 27 -6.22 14.42 7.87
C ASN A 27 -4.83 13.94 7.40
N THR A 28 -4.74 12.77 6.78
CA THR A 28 -3.49 12.17 6.33
C THR A 28 -3.29 12.44 4.85
N ALA A 29 -2.32 13.30 4.51
CA ALA A 29 -1.84 13.46 3.14
C ALA A 29 -1.01 12.23 2.73
N LEU A 30 -1.26 11.75 1.51
CA LEU A 30 -0.60 10.56 0.97
C LEU A 30 -0.50 10.65 -0.55
N THR A 31 0.37 9.83 -1.12
CA THR A 31 0.51 9.66 -2.56
C THR A 31 0.28 8.20 -2.91
N LEU A 32 -0.85 7.91 -3.54
CA LEU A 32 -1.15 6.57 -4.05
C LEU A 32 -0.12 6.18 -5.10
N LEU A 33 0.47 5.01 -4.94
CA LEU A 33 1.43 4.44 -5.87
C LEU A 33 0.70 3.63 -6.93
N GLN A 34 1.07 3.81 -8.19
CA GLN A 34 0.46 3.10 -9.32
C GLN A 34 1.53 2.49 -10.23
N ALA A 35 1.14 1.50 -11.02
CA ALA A 35 2.01 1.01 -12.10
C ALA A 35 1.94 2.01 -13.26
N TRP A 36 3.08 2.58 -13.65
CA TRP A 36 3.12 3.54 -14.77
C TRP A 36 3.15 2.86 -16.14
N SER A 37 3.73 1.67 -16.21
CA SER A 37 3.90 0.87 -17.42
C SER A 37 4.16 -0.60 -17.07
N GLU A 38 4.28 -1.47 -18.07
CA GLU A 38 4.66 -2.87 -17.86
C GLU A 38 6.04 -3.02 -17.22
N ASP A 39 7.04 -2.26 -17.69
CA ASP A 39 8.40 -2.27 -17.13
C ASP A 39 8.42 -1.77 -15.68
N ASP A 40 7.60 -0.76 -15.39
CA ASP A 40 7.46 -0.23 -14.04
C ASP A 40 6.72 -1.22 -13.13
N PHE A 41 5.73 -1.94 -13.64
CA PHE A 41 5.01 -2.96 -12.89
C PHE A 41 5.94 -4.08 -12.39
N VAL A 42 6.96 -4.47 -13.16
CA VAL A 42 7.99 -5.41 -12.69
C VAL A 42 8.72 -4.84 -11.47
N ARG A 43 9.08 -3.56 -11.48
CA ARG A 43 9.76 -2.91 -10.35
C ARG A 43 8.85 -2.80 -9.13
N VAL A 44 7.56 -2.50 -9.32
CA VAL A 44 6.55 -2.50 -8.26
C VAL A 44 6.49 -3.88 -7.59
N GLN A 45 6.47 -4.96 -8.38
CA GLN A 45 6.49 -6.32 -7.84
C GLN A 45 7.77 -6.62 -7.06
N GLU A 46 8.94 -6.26 -7.60
CA GLU A 46 10.23 -6.43 -6.90
C GLU A 46 10.25 -5.70 -5.55
N ASN A 47 9.73 -4.47 -5.50
CA ASN A 47 9.62 -3.69 -4.28
C ASN A 47 8.66 -4.33 -3.27
N LEU A 48 7.49 -4.80 -3.71
CA LEU A 48 6.52 -5.51 -2.86
C LEU A 48 7.12 -6.82 -2.30
N ILE A 49 7.85 -7.57 -3.12
CA ILE A 49 8.55 -8.77 -2.68
C ILE A 49 9.63 -8.42 -1.65
N GLY A 50 10.43 -7.38 -1.89
CA GLY A 50 11.46 -6.91 -0.96
C GLY A 50 10.89 -6.51 0.40
N HIS A 51 9.73 -5.83 0.39
CA HIS A 51 8.98 -5.47 1.59
C HIS A 51 8.53 -6.71 2.37
N LEU A 52 7.86 -7.66 1.70
CA LEU A 52 7.41 -8.92 2.32
C LEU A 52 8.57 -9.75 2.88
N VAL A 53 9.71 -9.83 2.18
CA VAL A 53 10.92 -10.53 2.66
C VAL A 53 11.43 -9.87 3.95
N THR A 54 11.48 -8.54 3.98
CA THR A 54 11.94 -7.78 5.15
C THR A 54 11.00 -7.97 6.34
N GLN A 55 9.69 -7.88 6.13
CA GLN A 55 8.68 -8.14 7.16
C GLN A 55 8.79 -9.57 7.71
N LYS A 56 8.94 -10.56 6.83
CA LYS A 56 9.15 -11.96 7.23
C LYS A 56 10.40 -12.13 8.09
N ARG A 57 11.52 -11.51 7.72
CA ARG A 57 12.77 -11.53 8.49
C ARG A 57 12.59 -10.92 9.89
N LEU A 58 11.81 -9.86 9.99
CA LEU A 58 11.49 -9.15 11.23
C LEU A 58 10.32 -9.76 12.01
N LYS A 59 9.70 -10.84 11.51
CA LYS A 59 8.50 -11.49 12.08
C LYS A 59 7.30 -10.54 12.22
N LEU A 60 7.17 -9.62 11.27
CA LEU A 60 6.03 -8.69 11.18
C LEU A 60 4.89 -9.33 10.40
N SER A 61 3.67 -8.83 10.62
CA SER A 61 2.51 -9.22 9.81
C SER A 61 2.72 -8.74 8.36
N PRO A 62 2.43 -9.58 7.35
CA PRO A 62 2.63 -9.20 5.96
C PRO A 62 1.66 -8.11 5.53
N THR A 63 2.19 -7.08 4.90
CA THR A 63 1.42 -6.00 4.28
C THR A 63 1.97 -5.71 2.89
N LEU A 64 1.20 -4.99 2.09
CA LEU A 64 1.57 -4.55 0.75
C LEU A 64 1.35 -3.05 0.69
N PHE A 65 2.42 -2.27 0.51
CA PHE A 65 2.31 -0.81 0.47
C PHE A 65 1.44 -0.39 -0.72
N LEU A 66 0.67 0.67 -0.53
CA LEU A 66 -0.29 1.24 -1.48
C LEU A 66 -0.01 2.74 -1.72
N ALA A 67 0.49 3.43 -0.69
CA ALA A 67 0.78 4.86 -0.75
C ALA A 67 1.96 5.22 0.14
N THR A 68 2.68 6.28 -0.23
CA THR A 68 3.62 6.96 0.67
C THR A 68 2.91 8.08 1.42
N THR A 69 3.47 8.50 2.55
CA THR A 69 3.03 9.68 3.30
C THR A 69 4.12 10.74 3.30
N GLU A 70 3.89 11.90 3.92
CA GLU A 70 4.92 12.92 4.11
C GLU A 70 6.03 12.47 5.08
N ASP A 71 5.74 11.53 6.00
CA ASP A 71 6.76 10.89 6.84
C ASP A 71 7.36 9.70 6.08
N GLU A 72 8.65 9.79 5.72
CA GLU A 72 9.39 8.74 5.01
C GLU A 72 9.43 7.40 5.78
N MET A 73 9.16 7.42 7.08
CA MET A 73 9.09 6.23 7.93
C MET A 73 7.69 5.60 7.98
N GLU A 74 6.67 6.27 7.44
CA GLU A 74 5.28 5.79 7.43
C GLU A 74 4.77 5.56 6.00
N VAL A 75 4.13 4.40 5.81
CA VAL A 75 3.50 4.01 4.55
C VAL A 75 2.08 3.54 4.79
N VAL A 76 1.21 3.77 3.82
CA VAL A 76 -0.14 3.20 3.82
C VAL A 76 -0.09 1.86 3.08
N SER A 77 -0.62 0.81 3.70
CA SER A 77 -0.50 -0.55 3.21
C SER A 77 -1.80 -1.35 3.42
N LEU A 78 -2.00 -2.34 2.56
CA LEU A 78 -3.02 -3.38 2.76
C LEU A 78 -2.48 -4.47 3.68
N CYS A 79 -3.16 -4.77 4.78
CA CYS A 79 -2.86 -5.93 5.61
C CYS A 79 -3.24 -7.21 4.88
N ASN A 80 -2.27 -8.04 4.53
CA ASN A 80 -2.53 -9.23 3.71
C ASN A 80 -3.37 -10.30 4.48
N LEU A 81 -3.42 -10.21 5.81
CA LEU A 81 -4.18 -11.14 6.65
C LEU A 81 -5.65 -10.73 6.81
N THR A 82 -5.92 -9.44 6.99
CA THR A 82 -7.26 -8.93 7.35
C THR A 82 -7.96 -8.21 6.20
N GLY A 83 -7.22 -7.74 5.19
CA GLY A 83 -7.75 -6.89 4.12
C GLY A 83 -7.96 -5.43 4.53
N GLU A 84 -7.64 -5.07 5.78
CA GLU A 84 -7.70 -3.69 6.26
C GLU A 84 -6.59 -2.84 5.63
N VAL A 85 -6.90 -1.56 5.39
CA VAL A 85 -5.89 -0.57 5.02
C VAL A 85 -5.36 0.10 6.28
N VAL A 86 -4.05 0.10 6.45
CA VAL A 86 -3.36 0.61 7.63
C VAL A 86 -2.31 1.62 7.25
N ILE A 87 -2.02 2.58 8.12
CA ILE A 87 -0.74 3.27 8.13
C ILE A 87 0.21 2.48 9.03
N GLU A 88 1.41 2.18 8.57
CA GLU A 88 2.42 1.43 9.31
C GLU A 88 3.77 2.13 9.32
N ARG A 89 4.50 1.96 10.42
CA ARG A 89 5.88 2.45 10.52
C ARG A 89 6.87 1.37 10.10
N ILE A 90 7.67 1.67 9.08
CA ILE A 90 8.58 0.73 8.42
C ILE A 90 9.48 0.02 9.45
N GLY A 91 9.52 -1.32 9.35
CA GLY A 91 10.38 -2.16 10.19
C GLY A 91 9.89 -2.38 11.62
N THR A 92 8.69 -1.92 11.97
CA THR A 92 8.11 -2.07 13.31
C THR A 92 6.71 -2.72 13.25
N PRO A 93 6.17 -3.24 14.36
CA PRO A 93 4.79 -3.71 14.40
C PRO A 93 3.76 -2.58 14.61
N GLN A 94 4.18 -1.32 14.64
CA GLN A 94 3.28 -0.18 14.87
C GLN A 94 2.45 0.09 13.63
N ARG A 95 1.13 0.02 13.79
CA ARG A 95 0.16 0.28 12.73
C ARG A 95 -1.15 0.83 13.29
N THR A 96 -1.82 1.66 12.50
CA THR A 96 -3.14 2.20 12.79
C THR A 96 -4.06 1.92 11.60
N VAL A 97 -5.26 1.39 11.87
CA VAL A 97 -6.24 1.10 10.81
C VAL A 97 -6.83 2.41 10.28
N LEU A 98 -6.77 2.60 8.96
CA LEU A 98 -7.41 3.72 8.27
C LEU A 98 -8.78 3.34 7.72
N SER A 99 -8.94 2.11 7.23
CA SER A 99 -10.20 1.62 6.65
C SER A 99 -10.31 0.10 6.73
N ALA A 100 -11.54 -0.40 6.76
CA ALA A 100 -11.82 -1.83 6.89
C ALA A 100 -11.49 -2.63 5.61
N SER A 101 -11.46 -1.96 4.45
CA SER A 101 -11.13 -2.57 3.16
C SER A 101 -10.46 -1.58 2.22
N LEU A 102 -9.82 -2.09 1.15
CA LEU A 102 -9.25 -1.24 0.10
C LEU A 102 -10.32 -0.41 -0.62
N SER A 103 -11.49 -0.99 -0.87
CA SER A 103 -12.60 -0.24 -1.49
C SER A 103 -13.10 0.90 -0.62
N ASP A 104 -13.24 0.68 0.70
CA ASP A 104 -13.66 1.73 1.62
C ASP A 104 -12.61 2.84 1.71
N PHE A 105 -11.33 2.46 1.72
CA PHE A 105 -10.22 3.41 1.69
C PHE A 105 -10.28 4.30 0.45
N LEU A 106 -10.34 3.72 -0.75
CA LEU A 106 -10.37 4.46 -2.01
C LEU A 106 -11.60 5.38 -2.12
N ASN A 107 -12.77 4.92 -1.67
CA ASN A 107 -14.00 5.72 -1.65
C ASN A 107 -13.95 6.89 -0.66
N ALA A 108 -13.10 6.82 0.37
CA ALA A 108 -12.93 7.86 1.38
C ALA A 108 -11.84 8.89 1.01
N LEU A 109 -11.08 8.67 -0.07
CA LEU A 109 -10.03 9.59 -0.49
C LEU A 109 -10.60 10.85 -1.12
N THR A 110 -9.98 11.98 -0.80
CA THR A 110 -10.18 13.23 -1.51
C THR A 110 -8.94 13.54 -2.35
N PRO A 111 -9.07 13.86 -3.65
CA PRO A 111 -7.92 14.23 -4.46
C PRO A 111 -7.24 15.49 -3.93
N GLN A 112 -5.91 15.48 -3.87
CA GLN A 112 -5.13 16.68 -3.56
C GLN A 112 -4.61 17.27 -4.88
N VAL A 113 -5.20 18.40 -5.29
CA VAL A 113 -4.74 19.12 -6.47
C VAL A 113 -3.48 19.90 -6.09
N ILE A 114 -2.37 19.54 -6.72
CA ILE A 114 -1.10 20.27 -6.65
C ILE A 114 -1.06 21.36 -7.72
#